data_AF-A0A838ILG2-F1
#
_entry.id   AF-A0A838ILG2-F1
#
_cell.length_a   1.000
_cell.length_b   1.000
_cell.length_c   1.000
_cell.angle_alpha   90.00
_cell.angle_beta   90.00
_cell.angle_gamma   90.00
#
_symmetry.space_group_name_H-M   'P 1'
#
loop_
_entity.id
_entity.type
_entity.pdbx_description
1 polymer ?
#
loop_
_entity_poly.entity_id
_entity_poly.type
_entity_poly.pdbx_seq_one_letter_code
_entity_poly.pdbx_strand_id
1 'polypeptide(L)'
;MAKLNYRLKRALVCALMIIGLLMPWAATAQSQPQADDDSPDNVQPEPEPAIDDSRKPLSQFSRQDLLAAGFVFDDASQAQSRALGTLLASTAGLALRGIGHWYIDDQRTAIILLATQGTAALLVGSALAARHWGDSPAFAAPMLYLGSGLFLLSYFVDVLGTAYSDELGLPPNSFANRTLGISTRYNFIDSRSHEILHVLSAEVIADLGRVYARAQTAQEIALEMSLYGGTLGWRPWRGASPMTAAMLEVNASFAQWRSAADYERLDLGAHVGGSLDLGDVFHHLDNFALGFSVGLGQRFYGLTGNGQQDQRKWSRSLSYLPMELFAHLNLTDSLNARFAYSRSKSHFLQTTQDVIGVSSLEFVYSSTNRLDLALRGELGSGFGISAALTLWLWD
;
A
#
# COMPACT_ATOMS: atom_id res chain seq x y z
N MET A 1 31.50 -10.35 3.03
CA MET A 1 30.74 -9.41 3.89
C MET A 1 31.05 -7.93 3.64
N ALA A 2 32.29 -7.50 3.36
CA ALA A 2 32.62 -6.08 3.17
C ALA A 2 31.93 -5.36 1.98
N LYS A 3 31.64 -6.05 0.87
CA LYS A 3 30.98 -5.46 -0.32
C LYS A 3 29.48 -5.15 -0.13
N LEU A 4 28.81 -5.84 0.80
CA LEU A 4 27.37 -5.63 1.09
C LEU A 4 27.15 -4.30 1.82
N ASN A 5 28.07 -3.94 2.73
CA ASN A 5 28.04 -2.67 3.47
C ASN A 5 28.20 -1.43 2.59
N TYR A 6 28.91 -1.54 1.45
CA TYR A 6 29.14 -0.39 0.58
C TYR A 6 27.91 -0.02 -0.26
N ARG A 7 27.18 -1.02 -0.76
CA ARG A 7 25.93 -0.80 -1.51
C ARG A 7 24.81 -0.28 -0.61
N LEU A 8 24.76 -0.78 0.63
CA LEU A 8 23.81 -0.35 1.66
C LEU A 8 23.98 1.14 2.03
N LYS A 9 25.22 1.60 2.22
CA LYS A 9 25.52 3.01 2.53
C LYS A 9 25.13 3.96 1.40
N ARG A 10 25.33 3.57 0.14
CA ARG A 10 24.93 4.39 -1.02
C ARG A 10 23.42 4.53 -1.15
N ALA A 11 22.66 3.46 -0.94
CA ALA A 11 21.20 3.50 -0.99
C ALA A 11 20.62 4.42 0.11
N LEU A 12 21.17 4.36 1.33
CA LEU A 12 20.76 5.21 2.45
C LEU A 12 21.06 6.71 2.20
N VAL A 13 22.24 7.00 1.64
CA VAL A 13 22.64 8.37 1.29
C VAL A 13 21.78 8.95 0.18
N CYS A 14 21.42 8.17 -0.84
CA CYS A 14 20.50 8.62 -1.89
C CYS A 14 19.09 8.90 -1.36
N ALA A 15 18.58 8.09 -0.44
CA ALA A 15 17.27 8.32 0.19
C ALA A 15 17.25 9.61 1.04
N LEU A 16 18.32 9.90 1.78
CA LEU A 16 18.44 11.11 2.60
C LEU A 16 18.58 12.39 1.77
N MET A 17 19.21 12.34 0.59
CA MET A 17 19.30 13.51 -0.30
C MET A 17 17.96 13.90 -0.92
N ILE A 18 17.07 12.94 -1.18
CA ILE A 18 15.73 13.22 -1.74
C ILE A 18 14.86 13.98 -0.73
N ILE A 19 15.00 13.67 0.57
CA ILE A 19 14.27 14.35 1.65
C ILE A 19 14.73 15.81 1.81
N GLY A 20 16.02 16.09 1.61
CA GLY A 20 16.58 17.44 1.75
C GLY A 20 16.23 18.44 0.64
N LEU A 21 15.70 17.96 -0.50
CA LEU A 21 15.38 18.81 -1.66
C LEU A 21 13.94 19.35 -1.65
N LEU A 22 13.07 18.91 -0.73
CA LEU A 22 11.64 19.25 -0.70
C LEU A 22 11.27 20.44 0.22
N MET A 23 12.24 21.13 0.81
CA MET A 23 12.00 22.28 1.69
C MET A 23 12.91 23.46 1.31
N PRO A 24 12.56 24.30 0.30
CA PRO A 24 12.03 25.62 0.68
C PRO A 24 11.22 26.33 -0.44
N TRP A 25 9.93 26.60 -0.24
CA TRP A 25 9.25 27.80 -0.79
C TRP A 25 7.79 27.86 -0.33
N ALA A 26 7.47 28.89 0.46
CA ALA A 26 6.14 29.15 1.00
C ALA A 26 5.90 30.65 1.17
N ALA A 27 5.46 31.31 0.10
CA ALA A 27 4.76 32.60 0.02
C ALA A 27 4.60 32.87 -1.50
N THR A 28 3.45 33.12 -2.10
CA THR A 28 2.31 34.01 -1.80
C THR A 28 1.10 33.52 -2.60
N ALA A 29 -0.12 33.70 -2.06
CA ALA A 29 -1.39 33.30 -2.69
C ALA A 29 -2.06 34.48 -3.43
N GLN A 30 -2.77 34.19 -4.53
CA GLN A 30 -3.85 35.02 -5.09
C GLN A 30 -4.85 34.16 -5.90
N SER A 31 -6.09 34.64 -5.97
CA SER A 31 -7.37 33.92 -6.13
C SER A 31 -7.86 33.61 -7.56
N GLN A 32 -8.69 32.56 -7.64
CA GLN A 32 -9.40 31.90 -8.77
C GLN A 32 -10.21 32.79 -9.75
N PRO A 33 -10.66 32.21 -10.90
CA PRO A 33 -12.07 31.79 -10.99
C PRO A 33 -12.37 30.44 -11.72
N GLN A 34 -13.51 29.83 -11.33
CA GLN A 34 -14.12 28.56 -11.80
C GLN A 34 -14.59 28.54 -13.27
N ALA A 35 -14.68 27.34 -13.86
CA ALA A 35 -15.47 27.06 -15.07
C ALA A 35 -15.97 25.60 -15.12
N ASP A 36 -17.07 25.41 -15.85
CA ASP A 36 -18.11 24.39 -15.72
C ASP A 36 -17.84 23.00 -16.31
N ASP A 37 -18.63 22.08 -15.77
CA ASP A 37 -18.87 20.66 -16.08
C ASP A 37 -19.54 20.44 -17.45
N ASP A 38 -19.19 19.33 -18.12
CA ASP A 38 -20.05 18.64 -19.09
C ASP A 38 -19.44 17.28 -19.50
N SER A 39 -20.05 16.20 -19.00
CA SER A 39 -19.73 14.81 -19.34
C SER A 39 -20.82 14.19 -20.23
N PRO A 40 -20.50 13.37 -21.26
CA PRO A 40 -21.50 12.51 -21.88
C PRO A 40 -21.20 11.00 -21.77
N ASP A 41 -22.21 10.33 -21.23
CA ASP A 41 -22.87 9.07 -21.60
C ASP A 41 -22.11 7.74 -21.74
N ASN A 42 -22.59 6.84 -20.90
CA ASN A 42 -22.19 5.48 -20.60
C ASN A 42 -23.10 4.51 -21.37
N VAL A 43 -22.55 3.73 -22.32
CA VAL A 43 -23.30 2.69 -23.06
C VAL A 43 -23.02 1.33 -22.42
N GLN A 44 -24.05 0.76 -21.76
CA GLN A 44 -24.04 -0.60 -21.22
C GLN A 44 -24.24 -1.65 -22.33
N PRO A 45 -23.40 -2.68 -22.44
CA PRO A 45 -23.69 -3.85 -23.26
C PRO A 45 -24.59 -4.85 -22.53
N GLU A 46 -25.53 -5.43 -23.28
CA GLU A 46 -26.49 -6.45 -22.84
C GLU A 46 -25.82 -7.74 -22.33
N PRO A 47 -26.40 -8.42 -21.33
CA PRO A 47 -25.86 -9.67 -20.81
C PRO A 47 -26.21 -10.87 -21.71
N GLU A 48 -25.17 -11.60 -22.14
CA GLU A 48 -25.33 -12.92 -22.79
C GLU A 48 -25.77 -14.01 -21.79
N PRO A 49 -26.52 -15.02 -22.25
CA PRO A 49 -27.20 -15.98 -21.39
C PRO A 49 -26.24 -16.94 -20.67
N ALA A 50 -26.40 -17.04 -19.35
CA ALA A 50 -25.66 -17.93 -18.47
C ALA A 50 -25.99 -19.42 -18.76
N ILE A 51 -24.96 -20.24 -18.91
CA ILE A 51 -25.06 -21.70 -18.95
C ILE A 51 -25.38 -22.20 -17.53
N ASP A 52 -26.50 -22.92 -17.38
CA ASP A 52 -26.84 -23.67 -16.16
C ASP A 52 -25.94 -24.90 -16.03
N ASP A 53 -24.91 -24.81 -15.19
CA ASP A 53 -23.82 -25.80 -15.10
C ASP A 53 -23.70 -26.45 -13.71
N SER A 54 -24.83 -26.88 -13.17
CA SER A 54 -24.93 -27.37 -11.79
C SER A 54 -24.28 -28.73 -11.48
N ARG A 55 -23.43 -29.36 -12.32
CA ARG A 55 -22.98 -30.75 -12.07
C ARG A 55 -21.55 -31.19 -12.47
N LYS A 56 -20.65 -30.34 -12.95
CA LYS A 56 -19.25 -30.77 -13.24
C LYS A 56 -18.20 -29.84 -12.63
N PRO A 57 -17.15 -30.37 -11.97
CA PRO A 57 -16.06 -29.55 -11.48
C PRO A 57 -15.24 -28.97 -12.65
N LEU A 58 -14.84 -27.70 -12.52
CA LEU A 58 -14.12 -26.90 -13.54
C LEU A 58 -12.86 -27.57 -14.11
N SER A 59 -12.23 -28.47 -13.34
CA SER A 59 -11.05 -29.24 -13.74
C SER A 59 -11.30 -30.24 -14.87
N GLN A 60 -12.56 -30.51 -15.21
CA GLN A 60 -12.97 -31.47 -16.24
C GLN A 60 -13.33 -30.82 -17.58
N PHE A 61 -13.33 -29.49 -17.68
CA PHE A 61 -13.61 -28.78 -18.92
C PHE A 61 -12.33 -28.53 -19.71
N SER A 62 -12.39 -28.68 -21.03
CA SER A 62 -11.26 -28.33 -21.88
C SER A 62 -11.15 -26.80 -22.00
N ARG A 63 -9.94 -26.30 -22.32
CA ARG A 63 -9.71 -24.86 -22.52
C ARG A 63 -10.63 -24.25 -23.59
N GLN A 64 -11.00 -25.03 -24.61
CA GLN A 64 -11.92 -24.58 -25.66
C GLN A 64 -13.36 -24.48 -25.16
N ASP A 65 -13.80 -25.41 -24.30
CA ASP A 65 -15.14 -25.37 -23.69
C ASP A 65 -15.28 -24.16 -22.75
N LEU A 66 -14.21 -23.85 -22.01
CA LEU A 66 -14.17 -22.69 -21.12
C LEU A 66 -14.16 -21.37 -21.90
N LEU A 67 -13.42 -21.27 -23.01
CA LEU A 67 -13.45 -20.09 -23.89
C LEU A 67 -14.84 -19.86 -24.51
N ALA A 68 -15.51 -20.94 -24.93
CA ALA A 68 -16.86 -20.90 -25.48
C ALA A 68 -17.94 -20.54 -24.43
N ALA A 69 -17.69 -20.85 -23.16
CA ALA A 69 -18.51 -20.43 -22.02
C ALA A 69 -18.19 -19.00 -21.50
N GLY A 70 -17.40 -18.23 -22.26
CA GLY A 70 -17.07 -16.83 -21.93
C GLY A 70 -15.88 -16.65 -20.99
N PHE A 71 -15.14 -17.70 -20.62
CA PHE A 71 -13.92 -17.55 -19.81
C PHE A 71 -12.78 -16.97 -20.66
N VAL A 72 -12.38 -15.75 -20.34
CA VAL A 72 -11.23 -15.09 -20.98
C VAL A 72 -9.94 -15.53 -20.28
N PHE A 73 -9.16 -16.37 -20.96
CA PHE A 73 -7.80 -16.71 -20.53
C PHE A 73 -6.82 -15.64 -21.04
N ASP A 74 -6.70 -14.54 -20.29
CA ASP A 74 -5.70 -13.51 -20.61
C ASP A 74 -4.29 -14.09 -20.48
N ASP A 75 -3.51 -14.02 -21.56
CA ASP A 75 -2.07 -14.32 -21.51
C ASP A 75 -1.40 -13.36 -20.53
N ALA A 76 -0.68 -13.89 -19.54
CA ALA A 76 -0.01 -13.09 -18.52
C ALA A 76 0.98 -12.04 -19.10
N SER A 77 1.45 -12.24 -20.33
CA SER A 77 2.26 -11.28 -21.09
C SER A 77 1.45 -10.08 -21.60
N GLN A 78 0.18 -10.27 -21.99
CA GLN A 78 -0.72 -9.19 -22.42
C GLN A 78 -1.21 -8.35 -21.24
N ALA A 79 -1.45 -8.96 -20.08
CA ALA A 79 -1.77 -8.22 -18.86
C ALA A 79 -0.64 -7.25 -18.46
N GLN A 80 0.62 -7.67 -18.67
CA GLN A 80 1.80 -6.86 -18.37
C GLN A 80 1.98 -5.70 -19.37
N SER A 81 1.67 -5.88 -20.66
CA SER A 81 1.72 -4.80 -21.65
C SER A 81 0.58 -3.80 -21.49
N ARG A 82 -0.63 -4.26 -21.15
CA ARG A 82 -1.78 -3.39 -20.85
C ARG A 82 -1.52 -2.52 -19.62
N ALA A 83 -1.03 -3.11 -18.52
CA ALA A 83 -0.67 -2.35 -17.32
C ALA A 83 0.40 -1.29 -17.60
N LEU A 84 1.41 -1.63 -18.41
CA LEU A 84 2.47 -0.70 -18.83
C LEU A 84 1.92 0.42 -19.73
N GLY A 85 1.04 0.06 -20.67
CA GLY A 85 0.37 1.00 -21.57
C GLY A 85 -0.55 1.96 -20.83
N THR A 86 -1.34 1.48 -19.87
CA THR A 86 -2.17 2.30 -18.99
C THR A 86 -1.30 3.26 -18.16
N LEU A 87 -0.17 2.78 -17.63
CA LEU A 87 0.74 3.59 -16.82
C LEU A 87 1.47 4.67 -17.64
N LEU A 88 1.81 4.37 -18.89
CA LEU A 88 2.38 5.33 -19.85
C LEU A 88 1.34 6.36 -20.33
N ALA A 89 0.12 5.91 -20.64
CA ALA A 89 -0.97 6.81 -21.03
C ALA A 89 -1.37 7.74 -19.88
N SER A 90 -1.40 7.22 -18.66
CA SER A 90 -1.71 8.01 -17.48
C SER A 90 -0.60 9.02 -17.17
N THR A 91 0.69 8.71 -17.39
CA THR A 91 1.80 9.67 -17.27
C THR A 91 1.77 10.77 -18.32
N ALA A 92 1.37 10.48 -19.57
CA ALA A 92 1.24 11.50 -20.61
C ALA A 92 0.12 12.52 -20.28
N GLY A 93 -1.02 12.07 -19.74
CA GLY A 93 -2.09 12.95 -19.27
C GLY A 93 -1.77 13.79 -18.03
N LEU A 94 -0.60 13.60 -17.40
CA LEU A 94 -0.26 14.17 -16.10
C LEU A 94 0.69 15.37 -16.14
N ALA A 95 1.64 15.43 -17.08
CA ALA A 95 2.41 16.66 -17.31
C ALA A 95 1.47 17.85 -17.56
N LEU A 96 0.31 17.57 -18.16
CA LEU A 96 -0.78 18.52 -18.39
C LEU A 96 -1.41 19.06 -17.10
N ARG A 97 -1.31 18.38 -15.95
CA ARG A 97 -1.92 18.85 -14.69
C ARG A 97 -1.07 19.86 -13.96
N GLY A 98 0.23 19.59 -13.83
CA GLY A 98 1.16 20.59 -13.30
C GLY A 98 1.19 21.84 -14.18
N ILE A 99 1.12 21.65 -15.51
CA ILE A 99 0.94 22.74 -16.48
C ILE A 99 -0.43 23.42 -16.28
N GLY A 100 -1.51 22.66 -16.05
CA GLY A 100 -2.85 23.20 -15.78
C GLY A 100 -2.89 24.14 -14.58
N HIS A 101 -2.30 23.75 -13.45
CA HIS A 101 -2.14 24.61 -12.26
C HIS A 101 -1.33 25.88 -12.54
N TRP A 102 -0.31 25.77 -13.41
CA TRP A 102 0.45 26.93 -13.86
C TRP A 102 -0.42 27.92 -14.66
N TYR A 103 -1.38 27.43 -15.44
CA TYR A 103 -2.29 28.26 -16.24
C TYR A 103 -3.40 28.94 -15.42
N ILE A 104 -3.70 28.44 -14.21
CA ILE A 104 -4.69 29.05 -13.28
C ILE A 104 -4.02 29.85 -12.15
N ASP A 105 -2.77 30.27 -12.35
CA ASP A 105 -1.95 31.06 -11.43
C ASP A 105 -1.68 30.44 -10.04
N ASP A 106 -1.94 29.14 -9.84
CA ASP A 106 -1.48 28.40 -8.65
C ASP A 106 -0.06 27.85 -8.85
N GLN A 107 0.91 28.78 -8.89
CA GLN A 107 2.32 28.46 -9.18
C GLN A 107 2.95 27.53 -8.15
N ARG A 108 2.52 27.60 -6.87
CA ARG A 108 3.12 26.79 -5.81
C ARG A 108 2.70 25.33 -5.97
N THR A 109 1.42 25.07 -6.17
CA THR A 109 0.91 23.71 -6.45
C THR A 109 1.44 23.18 -7.78
N ALA A 110 1.51 24.03 -8.81
CA ALA A 110 2.07 23.68 -10.10
C ALA A 110 3.52 23.15 -10.00
N ILE A 111 4.40 23.84 -9.27
CA ILE A 111 5.80 23.43 -9.10
C ILE A 111 5.89 22.09 -8.36
N ILE A 112 5.09 21.91 -7.30
CA ILE A 112 5.10 20.68 -6.50
C ILE A 112 4.59 19.49 -7.33
N LEU A 113 3.50 19.68 -8.07
CA LEU A 113 2.95 18.65 -8.94
C LEU A 113 3.91 18.33 -10.09
N LEU A 114 4.51 19.32 -10.75
CA LEU A 114 5.52 19.08 -11.78
C LEU A 114 6.75 18.35 -11.23
N ALA A 115 7.23 18.73 -10.04
CA ALA A 115 8.37 18.07 -9.41
C ALA A 115 8.06 16.61 -9.03
N THR A 116 6.91 16.37 -8.40
CA THR A 116 6.48 15.01 -8.01
C THR A 116 6.18 14.13 -9.22
N GLN A 117 5.47 14.65 -10.22
CA GLN A 117 5.17 13.94 -11.48
C GLN A 117 6.44 13.70 -12.31
N GLY A 118 7.33 14.69 -12.41
CA GLY A 118 8.62 14.56 -13.08
C GLY A 118 9.51 13.53 -12.40
N THR A 119 9.57 13.53 -11.07
CA THR A 119 10.28 12.52 -10.28
C THR A 119 9.66 11.14 -10.48
N ALA A 120 8.33 11.03 -10.45
CA ALA A 120 7.63 9.78 -10.72
C ALA A 120 7.92 9.24 -12.12
N ALA A 121 7.86 10.09 -13.15
CA ALA A 121 8.16 9.73 -14.54
C ALA A 121 9.63 9.30 -14.70
N LEU A 122 10.58 10.00 -14.07
CA LEU A 122 12.00 9.62 -14.06
C LEU A 122 12.21 8.25 -13.40
N LEU A 123 11.55 7.99 -12.27
CA LEU A 123 11.67 6.72 -11.54
C LEU A 123 11.07 5.56 -12.34
N VAL A 124 9.85 5.74 -12.87
CA VAL A 124 9.20 4.77 -13.75
C VAL A 124 10.05 4.53 -15.00
N GLY A 125 10.45 5.60 -15.71
CA GLY A 125 11.27 5.51 -16.91
C GLY A 125 12.60 4.80 -16.67
N SER A 126 13.29 5.13 -15.57
CA SER A 126 14.53 4.45 -15.17
C SER A 126 14.30 2.96 -14.89
N ALA A 127 13.19 2.60 -14.27
CA ALA A 127 12.84 1.21 -14.03
C ALA A 127 12.56 0.43 -15.32
N LEU A 128 11.82 1.03 -16.25
CA LEU A 128 11.53 0.46 -17.56
C LEU A 128 12.79 0.28 -18.39
N ALA A 129 13.66 1.29 -18.39
CA ALA A 129 14.95 1.26 -19.06
C ALA A 129 15.88 0.18 -18.49
N ALA A 130 16.02 0.11 -17.16
CA ALA A 130 16.80 -0.93 -16.50
C ALA A 130 16.28 -2.34 -16.84
N ARG A 131 14.95 -2.52 -16.87
CA ARG A 131 14.34 -3.79 -17.27
C ARG A 131 14.57 -4.13 -18.74
N HIS A 132 14.49 -3.14 -19.64
CA HIS A 132 14.71 -3.34 -21.07
C HIS A 132 16.16 -3.70 -21.39
N TRP A 133 17.14 -3.10 -20.71
CA TRP A 133 18.56 -3.36 -20.91
C TRP A 133 19.12 -4.53 -20.10
N GLY A 134 18.27 -5.27 -19.38
CA GLY A 134 18.68 -6.45 -18.62
C GLY A 134 19.47 -6.14 -17.34
N ASP A 135 19.51 -4.87 -16.92
CA ASP A 135 20.20 -4.46 -15.70
C ASP A 135 19.35 -4.78 -14.46
N SER A 136 19.93 -5.62 -13.59
CA SER A 136 19.54 -5.94 -12.22
C SER A 136 18.06 -5.68 -11.84
N PRO A 137 17.16 -6.71 -11.91
CA PRO A 137 15.76 -6.59 -11.48
C PRO A 137 15.58 -6.11 -10.02
N ALA A 138 16.64 -6.21 -9.21
CA ALA A 138 16.68 -5.71 -7.84
C ALA A 138 16.56 -4.18 -7.73
N PHE A 139 16.89 -3.41 -8.78
CA PHE A 139 16.79 -1.94 -8.78
C PHE A 139 15.56 -1.43 -9.55
N ALA A 140 15.19 -2.11 -10.64
CA ALA A 140 14.05 -1.72 -11.47
C ALA A 140 12.73 -1.73 -10.69
N ALA A 141 12.45 -2.80 -9.94
CA ALA A 141 11.15 -2.92 -9.29
C ALA A 141 10.91 -1.91 -8.14
N PRO A 142 11.88 -1.60 -7.26
CA PRO A 142 11.74 -0.50 -6.30
C PRO A 142 11.51 0.86 -6.95
N MET A 143 12.23 1.17 -8.03
CA MET A 143 12.08 2.46 -8.74
C MET A 143 10.72 2.57 -9.41
N LEU A 144 10.27 1.50 -10.07
CA LEU A 144 8.93 1.46 -10.66
C LEU A 144 7.88 1.70 -9.59
N TYR A 145 8.01 1.01 -8.46
CA TYR A 145 7.06 1.12 -7.37
C TYR A 145 7.03 2.53 -6.76
N LEU A 146 8.19 3.10 -6.42
CA LEU A 146 8.26 4.46 -5.88
C LEU A 146 7.71 5.48 -6.88
N GLY A 147 8.03 5.30 -8.16
CA GLY A 147 7.49 6.11 -9.24
C GLY A 147 5.96 6.01 -9.33
N SER A 148 5.40 4.79 -9.37
CA SER A 148 3.95 4.56 -9.38
C SER A 148 3.25 5.05 -8.12
N GLY A 149 3.88 4.91 -6.95
CA GLY A 149 3.36 5.41 -5.69
C GLY A 149 3.29 6.93 -5.67
N LEU A 150 4.40 7.61 -5.98
CA LEU A 150 4.45 9.07 -6.08
C LEU A 150 3.47 9.61 -7.13
N PHE A 151 3.29 8.87 -8.21
CA PHE A 151 2.31 9.16 -9.25
C PHE A 151 0.88 9.10 -8.71
N LEU A 152 0.51 8.01 -8.04
CA LEU A 152 -0.83 7.87 -7.47
C LEU A 152 -1.06 8.93 -6.38
N LEU A 153 -0.03 9.21 -5.59
CA LEU A 153 -0.09 10.21 -4.54
C LEU A 153 -0.28 11.63 -5.09
N SER A 154 0.45 11.99 -6.16
CA SER A 154 0.28 13.31 -6.79
C SER A 154 -1.10 13.45 -7.41
N TYR A 155 -1.66 12.38 -7.98
CA TYR A 155 -3.06 12.32 -8.40
C TYR A 155 -4.02 12.62 -7.24
N PHE A 156 -3.84 11.95 -6.10
CA PHE A 156 -4.69 12.18 -4.94
C PHE A 156 -4.53 13.60 -4.39
N VAL A 157 -3.32 14.11 -4.26
CA VAL A 157 -3.10 15.49 -3.79
C VAL A 157 -3.75 16.50 -4.72
N ASP A 158 -3.70 16.28 -6.04
CA ASP A 158 -4.32 17.14 -7.04
C ASP A 158 -5.86 17.07 -6.98
N VAL A 159 -6.46 15.88 -7.01
CA VAL A 159 -7.92 15.70 -6.92
C VAL A 159 -8.47 16.16 -5.57
N LEU A 160 -7.81 15.81 -4.47
CA LEU A 160 -8.22 16.24 -3.15
C LEU A 160 -7.99 17.74 -2.99
N GLY A 161 -6.86 18.29 -3.43
CA GLY A 161 -6.60 19.73 -3.36
C GLY A 161 -7.60 20.55 -4.17
N THR A 162 -8.02 20.06 -5.34
CA THR A 162 -9.06 20.71 -6.17
C THR A 162 -10.46 20.54 -5.61
N ALA A 163 -10.78 19.38 -5.04
CA ALA A 163 -12.08 19.12 -4.43
C ALA A 163 -12.25 19.80 -3.05
N TYR A 164 -11.16 20.02 -2.32
CA TYR A 164 -11.15 20.55 -0.94
C TYR A 164 -10.77 22.04 -0.85
N SER A 165 -11.15 22.86 -1.83
CA SER A 165 -11.11 24.32 -1.63
C SER A 165 -11.86 24.71 -0.34
N ASP A 166 -11.41 25.79 0.31
CA ASP A 166 -11.74 26.33 1.66
C ASP A 166 -13.19 26.22 2.22
N GLU A 167 -14.16 25.75 1.46
CA GLU A 167 -15.59 25.71 1.80
C GLU A 167 -16.06 24.44 2.53
N LEU A 168 -15.33 23.33 2.48
CA LEU A 168 -15.82 22.04 3.01
C LEU A 168 -15.69 21.87 4.54
N GLY A 169 -14.98 22.76 5.23
CA GLY A 169 -14.94 22.81 6.71
C GLY A 169 -14.52 21.49 7.37
N LEU A 170 -13.62 20.74 6.73
CA LEU A 170 -13.14 19.47 7.27
C LEU A 170 -12.34 19.67 8.55
N PRO A 171 -12.41 18.72 9.50
CA PRO A 171 -11.72 18.86 10.75
C PRO A 171 -10.25 18.46 10.65
N PRO A 172 -9.36 19.17 11.37
CA PRO A 172 -7.91 18.91 11.35
C PRO A 172 -7.61 17.45 11.66
N ASN A 173 -6.48 16.97 11.15
CA ASN A 173 -6.02 15.60 11.41
C ASN A 173 -5.76 15.36 12.90
N SER A 174 -6.80 14.94 13.64
CA SER A 174 -6.68 14.49 15.02
C SER A 174 -6.58 12.97 15.04
N PHE A 175 -5.36 12.43 15.10
CA PHE A 175 -5.19 11.09 15.63
C PHE A 175 -5.25 11.18 17.15
N ALA A 176 -6.28 10.59 17.76
CA ALA A 176 -6.31 10.44 19.21
C ALA A 176 -5.08 9.60 19.61
N ASN A 177 -4.19 10.16 20.43
CA ASN A 177 -3.14 9.37 21.07
C ASN A 177 -3.86 8.38 21.99
N ARG A 178 -3.88 7.10 21.62
CA ARG A 178 -4.50 6.05 22.42
C ARG A 178 -3.43 5.05 22.82
N THR A 179 -3.33 4.79 24.11
CA THR A 179 -2.19 4.09 24.68
C THR A 179 -2.29 2.57 24.56
N LEU A 180 -3.45 1.97 24.83
CA LEU A 180 -3.60 0.51 24.83
C LEU A 180 -4.89 0.10 24.14
N GLY A 181 -4.81 -0.83 23.19
CA GLY A 181 -5.96 -1.31 22.43
C GLY A 181 -5.90 -2.81 22.13
N ILE A 182 -7.08 -3.39 21.92
CA ILE A 182 -7.27 -4.74 21.42
C ILE A 182 -8.10 -4.63 20.14
N SER A 183 -7.60 -5.19 19.05
CA SER A 183 -8.28 -5.25 17.76
C SER A 183 -8.64 -6.68 17.39
N THR A 184 -9.80 -6.86 16.81
CA THR A 184 -10.20 -8.11 16.16
C THR A 184 -10.58 -7.80 14.73
N ARG A 185 -10.17 -8.65 13.79
CA ARG A 185 -10.35 -8.39 12.37
C ARG A 185 -10.71 -9.68 11.63
N TYR A 186 -11.70 -9.56 10.76
CA TYR A 186 -12.03 -10.58 9.79
C TYR A 186 -11.53 -10.12 8.42
N ASN A 187 -10.90 -11.02 7.68
CA ASN A 187 -10.37 -10.77 6.35
C ASN A 187 -10.92 -11.83 5.40
N PHE A 188 -11.54 -11.35 4.31
CA PHE A 188 -11.87 -12.13 3.13
C PHE A 188 -10.80 -11.84 2.08
N ILE A 189 -10.21 -12.89 1.53
CA ILE A 189 -9.07 -12.76 0.62
C ILE A 189 -9.26 -13.71 -0.55
N ASP A 190 -9.31 -13.14 -1.75
CA ASP A 190 -9.32 -13.89 -3.00
C ASP A 190 -8.02 -13.57 -3.76
N SER A 191 -7.26 -14.59 -4.14
CA SER A 191 -5.97 -14.40 -4.78
C SER A 191 -5.77 -15.38 -5.92
N ARG A 192 -5.01 -14.99 -6.94
CA ARG A 192 -4.71 -15.90 -8.07
C ARG A 192 -3.90 -17.14 -7.68
N SER A 193 -3.26 -17.14 -6.51
CA SER A 193 -2.34 -18.20 -6.07
C SER A 193 -2.88 -19.12 -4.98
N HIS A 194 -4.01 -18.77 -4.36
CA HIS A 194 -4.64 -19.54 -3.29
C HIS A 194 -6.15 -19.51 -3.49
N GLU A 195 -6.85 -20.55 -3.06
CA GLU A 195 -8.31 -20.50 -2.95
C GLU A 195 -8.75 -19.36 -2.02
N ILE A 196 -10.04 -19.03 -2.04
CA ILE A 196 -10.61 -17.99 -1.19
C ILE A 196 -10.28 -18.29 0.28
N LEU A 197 -9.56 -17.37 0.94
CA LEU A 197 -9.16 -17.48 2.33
C LEU A 197 -10.03 -16.60 3.21
N HIS A 198 -10.46 -17.18 4.34
CA HIS A 198 -11.14 -16.47 5.40
C HIS A 198 -10.26 -16.48 6.64
N VAL A 199 -9.82 -15.30 7.09
CA VAL A 199 -8.83 -15.17 8.16
C VAL A 199 -9.37 -14.31 9.29
N LEU A 200 -9.38 -14.86 10.49
CA LEU A 200 -9.65 -14.14 11.73
C LEU A 200 -8.33 -13.78 12.39
N SER A 201 -8.19 -12.52 12.79
CA SER A 201 -7.00 -12.04 13.49
C SER A 201 -7.36 -11.27 14.74
N ALA A 202 -6.51 -11.36 15.74
CA ALA A 202 -6.55 -10.56 16.95
C ALA A 202 -5.20 -9.86 17.12
N GLU A 203 -5.24 -8.61 17.57
CA GLU A 203 -4.06 -7.77 17.78
C GLU A 203 -4.17 -7.06 19.12
N VAL A 204 -3.03 -6.93 19.80
CA VAL A 204 -2.86 -6.06 20.96
C VAL A 204 -1.90 -4.95 20.56
N ILE A 205 -2.31 -3.71 20.82
CA ILE A 205 -1.61 -2.49 20.44
C ILE A 205 -1.25 -1.74 21.71
N ALA A 206 0.02 -1.38 21.88
CA ALA A 206 0.48 -0.50 22.94
C ALA A 206 1.27 0.66 22.32
N ASP A 207 0.79 1.90 22.43
CA ASP A 207 1.44 3.10 21.88
C ASP A 207 1.70 4.13 22.98
N LEU A 208 2.96 4.22 23.43
CA LEU A 208 3.40 5.17 24.45
C LEU A 208 3.90 6.48 23.82
N GLY A 209 3.47 6.79 22.59
CA GLY A 209 3.84 7.96 21.82
C GLY A 209 5.23 7.86 21.19
N ARG A 210 6.29 7.75 22.00
CA ARG A 210 7.67 7.59 21.49
C ARG A 210 8.00 6.16 21.10
N VAL A 211 7.45 5.19 21.80
CA VAL A 211 7.66 3.77 21.53
C VAL A 211 6.30 3.12 21.42
N TYR A 212 6.19 2.16 20.53
CA TYR A 212 4.97 1.40 20.40
C TYR A 212 5.30 -0.06 20.12
N ALA A 213 4.37 -0.94 20.48
CA ALA A 213 4.46 -2.37 20.28
C ALA A 213 3.11 -2.89 19.79
N ARG A 214 3.17 -3.88 18.90
CA ARG A 214 2.01 -4.61 18.40
C ARG A 214 2.32 -6.10 18.48
N ALA A 215 1.34 -6.88 18.91
CA ALA A 215 1.41 -8.34 18.88
C ALA A 215 0.12 -8.85 18.25
N GLN A 216 0.24 -9.70 17.25
CA GLN A 216 -0.90 -10.21 16.49
C GLN A 216 -0.87 -11.72 16.36
N THR A 217 -2.06 -12.29 16.26
CA THR A 217 -2.27 -13.65 15.81
C THR A 217 -3.34 -13.65 14.74
N ALA A 218 -3.19 -14.52 13.74
CA ALA A 218 -4.19 -14.73 12.71
C ALA A 218 -4.34 -16.22 12.44
N GLN A 219 -5.57 -16.63 12.22
CA GLN A 219 -5.96 -18.01 12.00
C GLN A 219 -6.94 -18.05 10.84
N GLU A 220 -6.63 -18.88 9.85
CA GLU A 220 -7.59 -19.19 8.81
C GLU A 220 -8.71 -20.08 9.36
N ILE A 221 -9.94 -19.86 8.92
CA ILE A 221 -11.13 -20.61 9.37
C ILE A 221 -11.00 -22.11 9.06
N ALA A 222 -10.40 -22.48 7.92
CA ALA A 222 -10.12 -23.88 7.58
C ALA A 222 -9.00 -24.51 8.43
N LEU A 223 -8.36 -23.71 9.29
CA LEU A 223 -7.25 -24.09 10.16
C LEU A 223 -5.97 -24.55 9.42
N GLU A 224 -5.88 -24.27 8.13
CA GLU A 224 -4.71 -24.60 7.31
C GLU A 224 -3.55 -23.66 7.56
N MET A 225 -3.83 -22.38 7.81
CA MET A 225 -2.80 -21.39 8.11
C MET A 225 -2.99 -20.77 9.49
N SER A 226 -1.88 -20.65 10.22
CA SER A 226 -1.76 -19.80 11.41
C SER A 226 -0.59 -18.84 11.28
N LEU A 227 -0.73 -17.65 11.84
CA LEU A 227 0.28 -16.60 11.85
C LEU A 227 0.38 -15.97 13.22
N TYR A 228 1.60 -15.71 13.65
CA TYR A 228 1.94 -15.01 14.88
C TYR A 228 2.92 -13.91 14.50
N GLY A 229 2.65 -12.68 14.89
CA GLY A 229 3.45 -11.53 14.51
C GLY A 229 3.67 -10.58 15.67
N GLY A 230 4.75 -9.82 15.60
CA GLY A 230 5.01 -8.73 16.51
C GLY A 230 5.76 -7.61 15.80
N THR A 231 5.45 -6.38 16.19
CA THR A 231 6.13 -5.18 15.72
C THR A 231 6.54 -4.36 16.93
N LEU A 232 7.78 -3.87 16.92
CA LEU A 232 8.29 -2.89 17.86
C LEU A 232 8.71 -1.66 17.08
N GLY A 233 8.23 -0.50 17.49
CA GLY A 233 8.50 0.76 16.83
C GLY A 233 9.00 1.84 17.78
N TRP A 234 9.80 2.74 17.23
CA TRP A 234 10.35 3.89 17.90
C TRP A 234 10.20 5.13 17.01
N ARG A 235 9.70 6.21 17.61
CA ARG A 235 9.53 7.53 17.00
C ARG A 235 10.55 8.48 17.61
N PRO A 236 11.80 8.52 17.10
CA PRO A 236 12.85 9.40 17.62
C PRO A 236 12.47 10.88 17.55
N TRP A 237 11.61 11.23 16.60
CA TRP A 237 11.14 12.59 16.40
C TRP A 237 9.64 12.62 16.13
N ARG A 238 8.95 13.61 16.71
CA ARG A 238 7.55 13.92 16.50
C ARG A 238 7.44 15.44 16.29
N GLY A 239 6.67 15.84 15.29
CA GLY A 239 6.32 17.23 15.03
C GLY A 239 5.20 17.73 15.96
N ALA A 240 4.66 18.90 15.63
CA ALA A 240 3.53 19.48 16.35
C ALA A 240 2.24 18.70 16.10
N SER A 241 2.00 18.26 14.86
CA SER A 241 0.89 17.36 14.52
C SER A 241 1.17 15.92 14.97
N PRO A 242 0.16 15.19 15.49
CA PRO A 242 0.27 13.75 15.79
C PRO A 242 0.68 12.90 14.59
N MET A 243 0.34 13.35 13.37
CA MET A 243 0.67 12.66 12.12
C MET A 243 2.07 13.02 11.61
N THR A 244 2.75 14.00 12.19
CA THR A 244 4.11 14.37 11.81
C THR A 244 5.11 13.61 12.68
N ALA A 245 5.79 12.60 12.13
CA ALA A 245 6.77 11.81 12.88
C ALA A 245 7.82 11.16 11.99
N ALA A 246 9.00 10.92 12.54
CA ALA A 246 9.96 9.98 11.97
C ALA A 246 9.86 8.66 12.75
N MET A 247 9.92 7.53 12.07
CA MET A 247 9.71 6.21 12.67
C MET A 247 10.80 5.21 12.25
N LEU A 248 11.11 4.32 13.18
CA LEU A 248 11.94 3.14 13.01
C LEU A 248 11.15 1.95 13.53
N GLU A 249 11.05 0.88 12.77
CA GLU A 249 10.22 -0.27 13.10
C GLU A 249 10.99 -1.56 12.88
N VAL A 250 10.77 -2.55 13.73
CA VAL A 250 11.24 -3.92 13.57
C VAL A 250 10.04 -4.83 13.71
N ASN A 251 9.86 -5.72 12.75
CA ASN A 251 8.77 -6.68 12.71
C ASN A 251 9.32 -8.09 12.62
N ALA A 252 8.65 -9.01 13.29
CA ALA A 252 8.90 -10.44 13.20
C ALA A 252 7.56 -11.15 13.05
N SER A 253 7.48 -12.14 12.15
CA SER A 253 6.31 -13.00 12.07
C SER A 253 6.70 -14.44 11.78
N PHE A 254 5.92 -15.35 12.34
CA PHE A 254 6.01 -16.78 12.14
C PHE A 254 4.67 -17.28 11.62
N ALA A 255 4.68 -17.90 10.45
CA ALA A 255 3.49 -18.48 9.84
C ALA A 255 3.69 -19.99 9.65
N GLN A 256 2.65 -20.77 9.95
CA GLN A 256 2.59 -22.19 9.67
C GLN A 256 1.48 -22.45 8.66
N TRP A 257 1.81 -23.20 7.62
CA TRP A 257 0.89 -23.70 6.61
C TRP A 257 0.86 -25.22 6.72
N ARG A 258 -0.34 -25.77 6.89
CA ARG A 258 -0.61 -27.19 7.17
C ARG A 258 -1.38 -27.90 6.03
N SER A 259 -1.49 -27.24 4.88
CA SER A 259 -2.22 -27.75 3.71
C SER A 259 -1.30 -28.47 2.73
N ALA A 260 -1.58 -28.41 1.43
CA ALA A 260 -0.96 -29.22 0.37
C ALA A 260 0.59 -29.17 0.32
N ALA A 261 1.21 -28.17 0.94
CA ALA A 261 2.64 -28.15 1.23
C ALA A 261 2.84 -27.69 2.67
N ASP A 262 3.13 -28.62 3.57
CA ASP A 262 3.47 -28.29 4.96
C ASP A 262 4.75 -27.45 5.01
N TYR A 263 4.63 -26.17 5.32
CA TYR A 263 5.79 -25.29 5.48
C TYR A 263 5.59 -24.27 6.60
N GLU A 264 6.73 -23.88 7.17
CA GLU A 264 6.83 -22.79 8.14
C GLU A 264 7.59 -21.63 7.51
N ARG A 265 7.20 -20.42 7.85
CA ARG A 265 7.84 -19.19 7.38
C ARG A 265 8.14 -18.28 8.56
N LEU A 266 9.42 -18.00 8.78
CA LEU A 266 9.87 -16.92 9.65
C LEU A 266 10.18 -15.71 8.79
N ASP A 267 9.58 -14.56 9.10
CA ASP A 267 9.80 -13.28 8.43
C ASP A 267 10.35 -12.28 9.45
N LEU A 268 11.47 -11.65 9.14
CA LEU A 268 12.08 -10.61 9.95
C LEU A 268 12.27 -9.37 9.08
N GLY A 269 11.86 -8.22 9.59
CA GLY A 269 11.99 -6.95 8.88
C GLY A 269 12.42 -5.81 9.78
N ALA A 270 13.07 -4.82 9.18
CA ALA A 270 13.37 -3.54 9.80
C ALA A 270 13.07 -2.42 8.80
N HIS A 271 12.42 -1.37 9.26
CA HIS A 271 11.90 -0.28 8.43
C HIS A 271 12.30 1.07 9.04
N VAL A 272 12.48 2.04 8.16
CA VAL A 272 12.55 3.45 8.51
C VAL A 272 11.51 4.19 7.68
N GLY A 273 10.88 5.17 8.28
CA GLY A 273 9.86 5.94 7.60
C GLY A 273 9.58 7.25 8.30
N GLY A 274 8.55 7.92 7.81
CA GLY A 274 8.01 9.06 8.48
C GLY A 274 6.69 9.45 7.85
N SER A 275 5.99 10.31 8.56
CA SER A 275 4.78 10.95 8.10
C SER A 275 4.87 12.44 8.40
N LEU A 276 4.17 13.23 7.60
CA LEU A 276 4.10 14.67 7.66
C LEU A 276 2.64 15.05 7.46
N ASP A 277 2.11 15.78 8.43
CA ASP A 277 0.88 16.53 8.25
C ASP A 277 1.14 17.68 7.28
N LEU A 278 0.42 17.69 6.17
CA LEU A 278 0.61 18.72 5.17
C LEU A 278 0.08 20.08 5.63
N GLY A 279 -0.78 20.14 6.66
CA GLY A 279 -1.17 21.39 7.32
C GLY A 279 -0.01 22.20 7.85
N ASP A 280 1.05 21.52 8.30
CA ASP A 280 2.26 22.15 8.81
C ASP A 280 3.01 22.93 7.70
N VAL A 281 2.73 22.65 6.42
CA VAL A 281 3.41 23.24 5.25
C VAL A 281 2.47 24.05 4.34
N PHE A 282 1.23 23.59 4.23
CA PHE A 282 0.16 24.13 3.39
C PHE A 282 -1.12 24.16 4.22
N HIS A 283 -1.55 25.36 4.62
CA HIS A 283 -2.71 25.52 5.48
C HIS A 283 -4.01 24.92 4.90
N HIS A 284 -4.18 24.87 3.58
CA HIS A 284 -5.34 24.26 2.92
C HIS A 284 -5.32 22.72 2.93
N LEU A 285 -4.27 22.09 3.47
CA LEU A 285 -4.10 20.63 3.57
C LEU A 285 -3.97 20.17 5.02
N ASP A 286 -4.48 20.93 5.98
CA ASP A 286 -4.47 20.63 7.43
C ASP A 286 -5.25 19.36 7.85
N ASN A 287 -6.02 18.82 6.91
CA ASN A 287 -6.77 17.59 7.07
C ASN A 287 -6.07 16.40 6.40
N PHE A 288 -4.88 16.60 5.82
CA PHE A 288 -4.20 15.59 5.02
C PHE A 288 -2.77 15.32 5.50
N ALA A 289 -2.45 14.05 5.72
CA ALA A 289 -1.10 13.64 6.10
C ALA A 289 -0.54 12.65 5.09
N LEU A 290 0.73 12.81 4.75
CA LEU A 290 1.47 11.91 3.88
C LEU A 290 2.52 11.17 4.66
N GLY A 291 2.70 9.89 4.38
CA GLY A 291 3.79 9.12 4.96
C GLY A 291 4.38 8.10 4.02
N PHE A 292 5.59 7.70 4.34
CA PHE A 292 6.31 6.66 3.64
C PHE A 292 7.07 5.80 4.64
N SER A 293 7.28 4.54 4.28
CA SER A 293 8.21 3.65 4.96
C SER A 293 8.98 2.83 3.94
N VAL A 294 10.23 2.52 4.24
CA VAL A 294 11.09 1.64 3.45
C VAL A 294 11.97 0.84 4.39
N GLY A 295 12.18 -0.43 4.06
CA GLY A 295 12.90 -1.33 4.95
C GLY A 295 13.65 -2.42 4.23
N LEU A 296 14.19 -3.33 5.02
CA LEU A 296 14.82 -4.56 4.58
C LEU A 296 14.18 -5.73 5.32
N GLY A 297 13.77 -6.73 4.58
CA GLY A 297 13.15 -7.94 5.10
C GLY A 297 13.87 -9.19 4.67
N GLN A 298 13.81 -10.21 5.52
CA GLN A 298 14.37 -11.53 5.28
C GLN A 298 13.35 -12.59 5.69
N ARG A 299 13.02 -13.47 4.75
CA ARG A 299 12.21 -14.66 5.00
C ARG A 299 13.05 -15.90 5.04
N PHE A 300 12.69 -16.81 5.92
CA PHE A 300 13.24 -18.15 6.02
C PHE A 300 12.07 -19.12 5.89
N TYR A 301 12.28 -20.21 5.14
CA TYR A 301 11.30 -21.25 4.93
C TYR A 301 11.82 -22.58 5.47
N GLY A 302 11.05 -23.17 6.38
CA GLY A 302 11.21 -24.54 6.85
C GLY A 302 10.24 -25.43 6.09
N LEU A 303 10.74 -26.39 5.33
CA LEU A 303 9.91 -27.36 4.62
C LEU A 303 9.88 -28.65 5.44
N THR A 304 8.71 -29.22 5.63
CA THR A 304 8.56 -30.53 6.26
C THR A 304 8.83 -31.59 5.19
N GLY A 305 9.89 -32.37 5.33
CA GLY A 305 10.24 -33.40 4.35
C GLY A 305 9.21 -34.53 4.33
N ASN A 306 8.90 -35.05 3.13
CA ASN A 306 8.01 -36.19 2.92
C ASN A 306 8.46 -37.42 3.74
N GLY A 307 7.94 -37.59 4.96
CA GLY A 307 7.97 -38.86 5.69
C GLY A 307 9.20 -39.18 6.55
N GLN A 308 10.16 -38.27 6.77
CA GLN A 308 11.16 -38.45 7.82
C GLN A 308 10.96 -37.43 8.94
N GLN A 309 10.49 -37.94 10.06
CA GLN A 309 9.90 -37.20 11.19
C GLN A 309 10.85 -36.25 11.94
N ASP A 310 12.14 -36.13 11.59
CA ASP A 310 13.12 -35.59 12.53
C ASP A 310 14.17 -34.58 12.04
N GLN A 311 14.09 -34.05 10.81
CA GLN A 311 14.99 -32.94 10.43
C GLN A 311 14.26 -31.79 9.75
N ARG A 312 13.67 -30.91 10.58
CA ARG A 312 13.28 -29.56 10.17
C ARG A 312 14.53 -28.83 9.66
N LYS A 313 14.58 -28.55 8.36
CA LYS A 313 15.68 -27.78 7.75
C LYS A 313 15.15 -26.48 7.17
N TRP A 314 15.56 -25.36 7.78
CA TRP A 314 15.43 -24.03 7.20
C TRP A 314 16.30 -23.98 5.95
N SER A 315 15.68 -24.16 4.78
CA SER A 315 16.38 -24.52 3.54
C SER A 315 16.40 -23.41 2.50
N ARG A 316 15.46 -22.47 2.59
CA ARG A 316 15.36 -21.34 1.65
C ARG A 316 15.27 -20.04 2.42
N SER A 317 15.93 -19.03 1.89
CA SER A 317 15.87 -17.68 2.42
C SER A 317 15.66 -16.67 1.30
N LEU A 318 14.81 -15.67 1.52
CA LEU A 318 14.48 -14.65 0.53
C LEU A 318 14.61 -13.27 1.18
N SER A 319 15.54 -12.47 0.67
CA SER A 319 15.63 -11.04 1.00
C SER A 319 14.62 -10.26 0.17
N TYR A 320 13.99 -9.26 0.77
CA TYR A 320 13.06 -8.37 0.08
C TYR A 320 13.15 -6.94 0.63
N LEU A 321 12.66 -5.98 -0.15
CA LEU A 321 12.66 -4.56 0.19
C LEU A 321 11.21 -4.12 0.43
N PRO A 322 10.71 -4.18 1.67
CA PRO A 322 9.39 -3.67 1.98
C PRO A 322 9.35 -2.15 1.84
N MET A 323 8.23 -1.64 1.34
CA MET A 323 7.97 -0.22 1.22
C MET A 323 6.48 0.06 1.31
N GLU A 324 6.12 1.20 1.86
CA GLU A 324 4.76 1.69 1.93
C GLU A 324 4.76 3.20 1.66
N LEU A 325 3.76 3.65 0.93
CA LEU A 325 3.43 5.05 0.76
C LEU A 325 1.96 5.17 1.15
N PHE A 326 1.65 6.10 2.03
CA PHE A 326 0.29 6.24 2.52
C PHE A 326 -0.10 7.71 2.66
N ALA A 327 -1.41 7.94 2.60
CA ALA A 327 -2.06 9.20 2.81
C ALA A 327 -3.21 9.00 3.80
N HIS A 328 -3.35 9.92 4.74
CA HIS A 328 -4.47 9.99 5.67
C HIS A 328 -5.26 11.25 5.42
N LEU A 329 -6.57 11.13 5.53
CA LEU A 329 -7.51 12.22 5.38
C LEU A 329 -8.62 12.07 6.42
N ASN A 330 -8.89 13.10 7.20
CA ASN A 330 -10.10 13.16 8.01
C ASN A 330 -11.27 13.60 7.12
N LEU A 331 -12.29 12.74 7.00
CA LEU A 331 -13.55 13.06 6.31
C LEU A 331 -14.55 13.70 7.27
N THR A 332 -14.49 13.33 8.55
CA THR A 332 -15.22 13.96 9.68
C THR A 332 -14.39 13.80 10.96
N ASP A 333 -14.82 14.38 12.08
CA ASP A 333 -14.17 14.21 13.39
C ASP A 333 -14.08 12.75 13.83
N SER A 334 -14.96 11.91 13.28
CA SER A 334 -15.11 10.50 13.62
C SER A 334 -14.75 9.56 12.49
N LEU A 335 -14.44 10.06 11.29
CA LEU A 335 -14.21 9.23 10.10
C LEU A 335 -12.89 9.61 9.45
N ASN A 336 -11.91 8.71 9.54
CA ASN A 336 -10.63 8.82 8.85
C ASN A 336 -10.61 7.89 7.64
N ALA A 337 -10.06 8.37 6.53
CA ALA A 337 -9.72 7.58 5.37
C ALA A 337 -8.20 7.47 5.26
N ARG A 338 -7.71 6.27 5.00
CA ARG A 338 -6.31 5.97 4.74
C ARG A 338 -6.19 5.30 3.39
N PHE A 339 -5.51 5.95 2.47
CA PHE A 339 -5.04 5.32 1.24
C PHE A 339 -3.60 4.86 1.44
N ALA A 340 -3.28 3.62 1.09
CA ALA A 340 -1.91 3.13 1.17
C ALA A 340 -1.58 2.28 -0.04
N TYR A 341 -0.47 2.58 -0.68
CA TYR A 341 0.19 1.70 -1.63
C TYR A 341 1.33 1.04 -0.88
N SER A 342 1.30 -0.29 -0.75
CA SER A 342 2.36 -1.07 -0.09
C SER A 342 2.99 -2.11 -1.04
N ARG A 343 4.31 -2.24 -1.00
CA ARG A 343 5.05 -3.39 -1.53
C ARG A 343 5.72 -4.04 -0.36
N SER A 344 4.89 -4.74 0.38
CA SER A 344 5.28 -5.88 1.17
C SER A 344 4.65 -7.08 0.49
N LYS A 345 5.32 -8.24 0.47
CA LYS A 345 4.58 -9.47 0.17
C LYS A 345 3.63 -9.66 1.36
N SER A 346 2.36 -9.23 1.23
CA SER A 346 1.40 -9.28 2.34
C SER A 346 1.38 -10.68 2.95
N HIS A 347 1.08 -10.74 4.25
CA HIS A 347 1.06 -11.99 5.00
C HIS A 347 0.14 -13.04 4.35
N PHE A 348 -0.89 -12.57 3.63
CA PHE A 348 -1.95 -13.34 3.02
C PHE A 348 -2.09 -13.10 1.50
N LEU A 349 -2.03 -11.84 1.06
CA LEU A 349 -1.96 -11.48 -0.37
C LEU A 349 -0.49 -11.41 -0.78
N GLN A 350 0.07 -12.52 -1.27
CA GLN A 350 1.40 -12.44 -1.86
C GLN A 350 1.32 -11.53 -3.09
N THR A 351 2.21 -10.54 -3.21
CA THR A 351 2.51 -9.92 -4.51
C THR A 351 3.08 -11.01 -5.41
N THR A 352 2.22 -11.70 -6.16
CA THR A 352 2.59 -12.76 -7.10
C THR A 352 3.30 -12.19 -8.33
N GLN A 353 3.22 -10.88 -8.53
CA GLN A 353 4.00 -10.16 -9.52
C GLN A 353 5.00 -9.24 -8.82
N ASP A 354 6.28 -9.35 -9.19
CA ASP A 354 7.36 -8.50 -8.68
C ASP A 354 7.19 -7.00 -9.01
N VAL A 355 6.19 -6.68 -9.84
CA VAL A 355 5.96 -5.39 -10.51
C VAL A 355 4.86 -4.57 -9.83
N ILE A 356 3.80 -5.20 -9.31
CA ILE A 356 2.59 -4.50 -8.83
C ILE A 356 2.53 -4.58 -7.31
N GLY A 357 2.37 -3.42 -6.67
CA GLY A 357 2.10 -3.31 -5.24
C GLY A 357 0.71 -3.75 -4.83
N VAL A 358 0.40 -3.60 -3.56
CA VAL A 358 -0.95 -3.71 -3.00
C VAL A 358 -1.43 -2.31 -2.69
N SER A 359 -2.42 -1.84 -3.44
CA SER A 359 -3.18 -0.65 -3.09
C SER A 359 -4.22 -1.01 -2.06
N SER A 360 -4.43 -0.15 -1.07
CA SER A 360 -5.45 -0.34 -0.05
C SER A 360 -6.10 0.97 0.32
N LEU A 361 -7.38 0.88 0.64
CA LEU A 361 -8.21 1.97 1.12
C LEU A 361 -8.88 1.49 2.42
N GLU A 362 -8.63 2.18 3.51
CA GLU A 362 -9.17 1.89 4.82
C GLU A 362 -9.98 3.08 5.32
N PHE A 363 -11.20 2.83 5.78
CA PHE A 363 -12.04 3.78 6.49
C PHE A 363 -12.10 3.38 7.95
N VAL A 364 -11.76 4.30 8.85
CA VAL A 364 -11.82 4.10 10.30
C VAL A 364 -12.86 5.04 10.87
N TYR A 365 -13.94 4.47 11.40
CA TYR A 365 -15.01 5.16 12.09
C TYR A 365 -14.84 5.02 13.61
N SER A 366 -14.55 6.13 14.29
CA SER A 366 -14.50 6.26 15.75
C SER A 366 -15.90 6.56 16.30
N SER A 367 -16.65 5.54 16.67
CA SER A 367 -18.00 5.73 17.25
C SER A 367 -17.95 6.40 18.63
N THR A 368 -16.89 6.13 19.39
CA THR A 368 -16.61 6.72 20.70
C THR A 368 -15.11 6.93 20.85
N ASN A 369 -14.66 7.58 21.92
CA ASN A 369 -13.23 7.69 22.24
C ASN A 369 -12.54 6.33 22.44
N ARG A 370 -13.30 5.24 22.60
CA ARG A 370 -12.77 3.91 22.91
C ARG A 370 -13.03 2.86 21.84
N LEU A 371 -13.84 3.15 20.82
CA LEU A 371 -14.29 2.12 19.90
C LEU A 371 -14.14 2.59 18.46
N ASP A 372 -13.33 1.85 17.71
CA ASP A 372 -13.17 2.05 16.27
C ASP A 372 -13.69 0.87 15.48
N LEU A 373 -14.40 1.18 14.40
CA LEU A 373 -14.73 0.26 13.34
C LEU A 373 -13.87 0.60 12.12
N ALA A 374 -13.11 -0.35 11.60
CA ALA A 374 -12.36 -0.17 10.37
C ALA A 374 -12.89 -1.08 9.26
N LEU A 375 -13.04 -0.53 8.06
CA LEU A 375 -13.32 -1.26 6.82
C LEU A 375 -12.18 -1.01 5.86
N ARG A 376 -11.57 -2.07 5.33
CA ARG A 376 -10.44 -1.95 4.43
C ARG A 376 -10.60 -2.83 3.20
N GLY A 377 -10.43 -2.22 2.04
CA GLY A 377 -10.27 -2.90 0.75
C GLY A 377 -8.80 -2.95 0.34
N GLU A 378 -8.37 -4.06 -0.24
CA GLU A 378 -7.04 -4.27 -0.79
C GLU A 378 -7.13 -4.79 -2.22
N LEU A 379 -6.28 -4.28 -3.12
CA LEU A 379 -6.19 -4.70 -4.51
C LEU A 379 -4.72 -4.85 -4.91
N GLY A 380 -4.39 -5.99 -5.51
CA GLY A 380 -3.05 -6.28 -6.02
C GLY A 380 -3.03 -7.51 -6.91
N SER A 381 -2.35 -8.57 -6.48
CA SER A 381 -2.41 -9.91 -7.10
C SER A 381 -3.76 -10.62 -6.96
N GLY A 382 -4.64 -10.03 -6.18
CA GLY A 382 -5.96 -10.50 -5.78
C GLY A 382 -6.74 -9.35 -5.17
N PHE A 383 -7.81 -9.70 -4.48
CA PHE A 383 -8.72 -8.79 -3.81
C PHE A 383 -8.86 -9.17 -2.35
N GLY A 384 -8.87 -8.18 -1.46
CA GLY A 384 -9.09 -8.36 -0.04
C GLY A 384 -10.14 -7.39 0.47
N ILE A 385 -11.04 -7.86 1.32
CA ILE A 385 -11.89 -7.01 2.17
C ILE A 385 -11.66 -7.41 3.60
N SER A 386 -11.50 -6.45 4.49
CA SER A 386 -11.45 -6.70 5.92
C SER A 386 -12.33 -5.73 6.70
N ALA A 387 -12.84 -6.23 7.82
CA ALA A 387 -13.55 -5.47 8.82
C ALA A 387 -12.86 -5.69 10.16
N ALA A 388 -12.56 -4.61 10.88
CA ALA A 388 -11.92 -4.67 12.19
C ALA A 388 -12.71 -3.89 13.23
N LEU A 389 -12.71 -4.39 14.45
CA LEU A 389 -13.22 -3.71 15.63
C LEU A 389 -12.07 -3.55 16.61
N THR A 390 -11.78 -2.30 16.99
CA THR A 390 -10.72 -1.97 17.95
C THR A 390 -11.33 -1.33 19.19
N LEU A 391 -11.08 -1.94 20.34
CA LEU A 391 -11.42 -1.41 21.66
C LEU A 391 -10.17 -0.85 22.32
N TRP A 392 -10.20 0.43 22.66
CA TRP A 392 -9.15 1.11 23.39
C TRP A 392 -9.47 1.10 24.89
N LEU A 393 -8.51 0.57 25.63
CA LEU A 393 -8.59 0.34 27.06
C LEU A 393 -8.06 1.55 27.84
N TRP A 394 -7.18 2.34 27.22
CA TRP A 394 -6.53 3.49 27.85
C TRP A 394 -6.17 4.55 26.80
N ASP A 395 -6.48 5.81 27.09
CA ASP A 395 -5.98 7.02 26.43
C ASP A 395 -4.56 7.42 26.87
#